data_AF-A0A075I8F1-F1
#
_entry.id   AF-A0A075I8F1-F1
#
_cell.length_a   1.000
_cell.length_b   1.000
_cell.length_c   1.000
_cell.angle_alpha   90.00
_cell.angle_beta   90.00
_cell.angle_gamma   90.00
#
_symmetry.space_group_name_H-M   'P 1'
#
loop_
_entity.id
_entity.type
_entity.pdbx_description
1 polymer ?
#
loop_
_entity_poly.entity_id
_entity_poly.type
_entity_poly.pdbx_seq_one_letter_code
_entity_poly.pdbx_strand_id
1 'polypeptide(L)' 'MFAVGVKSYDGHWVIGNQVVIKQNGKVTGVGIAKMDPEEMISMGRGLAVEVRHHV' A
#
# COMPACT_ATOMS: atom_id res chain seq x y z
N MET A 1 -6.28 -3.33 1.39
CA MET A 1 -5.37 -3.02 2.50
C MET A 1 -5.68 -1.63 3.01
N PHE A 2 -5.88 -1.48 4.31
CA PHE A 2 -6.15 -0.19 4.95
C PHE A 2 -4.85 0.49 5.40
N ALA A 3 -4.83 1.83 5.40
CA ALA A 3 -3.66 2.63 5.75
C ALA A 3 -3.09 2.31 7.15
N VAL A 4 -3.94 1.98 8.12
CA VAL A 4 -3.53 1.58 9.48
C VAL A 4 -2.54 0.40 9.51
N GLY A 5 -2.57 -0.45 8.48
CA GLY A 5 -1.69 -1.62 8.35
C GLY A 5 -0.35 -1.32 7.66
N VAL A 6 -0.12 -0.09 7.21
CA VAL A 6 1.10 0.30 6.48
C VAL A 6 2.07 0.98 7.42
N LYS A 7 3.33 0.56 7.40
CA LYS A 7 4.40 1.10 8.27
C LYS A 7 5.42 1.93 7.52
N SER A 8 5.61 1.65 6.25
CA SER A 8 6.53 2.36 5.37
C SER A 8 6.15 2.08 3.91
N TYR A 9 6.73 2.88 3.01
CA TYR A 9 6.71 2.66 1.57
C TYR A 9 8.11 2.86 1.01
N ASP A 10 8.32 2.38 -0.21
CA ASP A 10 9.57 2.53 -0.96
C ASP A 10 9.26 2.99 -2.39
N GLY A 11 10.19 3.74 -2.98
CA GLY A 11 10.06 4.33 -4.30
C GLY A 11 9.04 5.48 -4.39
N HIS A 12 8.83 5.92 -5.64
CA HIS A 12 7.84 6.94 -5.98
C HIS A 12 6.73 6.29 -6.79
N TRP A 13 5.50 6.38 -6.29
CA TRP A 13 4.30 5.92 -6.96
C TRP A 13 3.14 6.82 -6.58
N VAL A 14 2.14 6.87 -7.45
CA VAL A 14 0.95 7.70 -7.29
C VAL A 14 -0.30 6.84 -7.27
N ILE A 15 -1.42 7.44 -6.90
CA ILE A 15 -2.75 6.81 -6.97
C ILE A 15 -2.97 6.20 -8.38
N GLY A 16 -3.49 4.96 -8.41
CA GLY A 16 -3.73 4.21 -9.63
C GLY A 16 -2.56 3.34 -10.10
N ASN A 17 -1.35 3.52 -9.56
CA ASN A 17 -0.23 2.64 -9.87
C ASN A 17 -0.42 1.25 -9.25
N GLN A 18 0.13 0.23 -9.93
CA GLN A 18 0.27 -1.09 -9.34
C GLN A 18 1.40 -1.08 -8.31
N VAL A 19 1.10 -1.58 -7.11
CA VAL A 19 2.02 -1.63 -5.98
C VAL A 19 2.17 -3.05 -5.45
N VAL A 20 3.33 -3.32 -4.86
CA VAL A 20 3.66 -4.59 -4.20
C VAL A 20 3.49 -4.43 -2.70
N ILE A 21 2.85 -5.40 -2.06
CA ILE A 21 2.71 -5.46 -0.61
C ILE A 21 3.81 -6.38 -0.07
N LYS A 22 4.64 -5.86 0.82
CA LYS A 22 5.68 -6.61 1.50
C LYS A 22 5.39 -6.71 3.00
N GLN A 23 5.51 -7.92 3.55
CA GLN A 23 5.47 -8.18 4.98
C GLN A 23 6.72 -8.97 5.38
N ASN A 24 7.42 -8.49 6.41
CA ASN A 24 8.67 -9.10 6.87
C ASN A 24 9.69 -9.34 5.73
N GLY A 25 9.81 -8.36 4.82
CA GLY A 25 10.71 -8.42 3.66
C GLY A 25 10.24 -9.32 2.50
N LYS A 26 9.14 -10.07 2.65
CA LYS A 26 8.60 -10.97 1.61
C LYS A 26 7.42 -10.32 0.90
N VAL A 27 7.32 -10.54 -0.41
CA VAL A 27 6.12 -10.16 -1.18
C VAL A 27 4.97 -11.06 -0.79
N THR A 28 3.85 -10.46 -0.35
CA THR A 28 2.63 -11.18 0.05
C THR A 28 1.42 -10.81 -0.78
N GLY A 29 1.54 -9.81 -1.66
CA GLY A 29 0.47 -9.47 -2.58
C GLY A 29 0.79 -8.31 -3.51
N VAL A 30 -0.15 -8.04 -4.40
CA VAL A 30 -0.12 -6.89 -5.32
C VAL A 30 -1.50 -6.24 -5.38
N GLY A 31 -1.52 -4.95 -5.65
CA GLY A 31 -2.77 -4.19 -5.74
C GLY A 31 -2.58 -2.85 -6.43
N ILE A 32 -3.65 -2.05 -6.43
CA ILE A 32 -3.67 -0.71 -7.00
C ILE A 32 -3.70 0.31 -5.88
N ALA A 33 -2.80 1.30 -5.92
CA ALA A 33 -2.78 2.41 -4.97
C ALA A 33 -4.07 3.23 -5.04
N LYS A 34 -4.66 3.54 -3.89
CA LYS A 34 -5.90 4.33 -3.75
C LYS A 34 -5.72 5.59 -2.90
N MET A 35 -4.52 5.80 -2.39
CA MET A 35 -4.15 6.91 -1.52
C MET A 35 -2.69 7.26 -1.77
N ASP A 36 -2.34 8.53 -1.63
CA ASP A 36 -0.94 8.94 -1.75
C ASP A 36 -0.09 8.37 -0.59
N PRO A 37 1.19 8.00 -0.85
CA PRO A 37 2.03 7.34 0.14
C PRO A 37 2.22 8.14 1.44
N GLU A 38 2.42 9.45 1.31
CA GLU A 38 2.64 10.35 2.46
C GLU A 38 1.36 10.50 3.30
N GLU A 39 0.21 10.61 2.65
CA GLU A 39 -1.12 10.66 3.29
C GLU A 39 -1.42 9.35 4.04
N MET A 40 -1.12 8.21 3.41
CA MET A 40 -1.31 6.89 3.98
C MET A 40 -0.57 6.69 5.30
N ILE A 41 0.69 7.15 5.39
CA ILE A 41 1.48 7.05 6.62
C ILE A 41 0.99 8.04 7.68
N SER A 42 0.69 9.28 7.29
CA SER A 42 0.33 10.34 8.25
C SER A 42 -1.07 10.18 8.84
N MET A 43 -2.06 9.77 8.05
CA MET A 43 -3.45 9.65 8.50
C MET A 43 -3.73 8.36 9.26
N GLY A 44 -3.07 7.25 8.88
CA GLY A 44 -3.28 5.93 9.51
C GLY A 44 -4.72 5.39 9.39
N ARG A 45 -5.55 5.91 8.49
CA ARG A 45 -6.94 5.47 8.25
C ARG A 45 -7.31 5.59 6.77
N GLY A 46 -8.34 4.87 6.33
CA GLY A 46 -8.81 4.85 4.94
C GLY A 46 -8.21 3.72 4.09
N LEU A 47 -8.74 3.56 2.87
CA LEU A 47 -8.32 2.50 1.94
C LEU A 47 -7.02 2.91 1.23
N ALA A 48 -5.93 2.23 1.55
CA ALA A 48 -4.60 2.51 0.99
C ALA A 48 -4.38 1.84 -0.37
N VAL A 49 -4.70 0.54 -0.45
CA VAL A 49 -4.47 -0.29 -1.64
C VAL A 49 -5.66 -1.20 -1.86
N GLU A 50 -6.20 -1.19 -3.07
CA GLU A 50 -7.15 -2.20 -3.55
C GLU A 50 -6.36 -3.45 -3.95
N VAL A 51 -6.43 -4.50 -3.13
CA VAL A 51 -5.68 -5.74 -3.35
C VAL A 51 -6.28 -6.50 -4.52
N ARG A 52 -5.44 -6.95 -5.46
CA ARG A 52 -5.84 -7.75 -6.62
C ARG A 52 -5.49 -9.22 -6.45
N HIS A 53 -4.33 -9.50 -5.86
CA HIS A 53 -3.85 -10.85 -5.62
C HIS A 53 -3.03 -10.88 -4.33
N HIS A 54 -3.11 -11.99 -3.60
CA HIS A 54 -2.36 -12.23 -2.36
C HIS A 54 -1.98 -13.71 -2.25
N VAL A 55 -0.92 -13.98 -1.50
CA VAL A 55 -0.38 -15.33 -1.23
C VAL A 55 -0.33 -15.55 0.28
#